data_AF-A0A354Q4B8-F1
#
_entry.id   AF-A0A354Q4B8-F1
#
_cell.length_a   1.000
_cell.length_b   1.000
_cell.length_c   1.000
_cell.angle_alpha   90.00
_cell.angle_beta   90.00
_cell.angle_gamma   90.00
#
_symmetry.space_group_name_H-M   'P 1'
#
loop_
_entity.id
_entity.type
_entity.pdbx_description
1 polymer ?
#
loop_
_entity_poly.entity_id
_entity_poly.type
_entity_poly.pdbx_seq_one_letter_code
_entity_poly.pdbx_strand_id
1 'polypeptide(L)'
;MGALVPQILAVLIHAVSRIVLNPFIKNIQTSWVKMGPSGVKASLDAGANDLGGTLMNESITRAAGTRHGQEMLPETMEQLIVQSGRKPRQRDTVYRNADPLQKSKSFGNKLLVN
;
A
#
# COMPACT_ATOMS: atom_id res chain seq x y z
N MET A 1 -7.30 -17.75 -17.07
CA MET A 1 -7.40 -18.52 -15.82
C MET A 1 -6.00 -18.69 -15.22
N GLY A 2 -5.40 -17.63 -14.65
CA GLY A 2 -3.96 -17.64 -14.31
C GLY A 2 -3.43 -16.59 -13.30
N ALA A 3 -4.28 -15.97 -12.46
CA ALA A 3 -3.81 -14.92 -11.54
C ALA A 3 -4.37 -15.00 -10.10
N LEU A 4 -5.17 -16.02 -9.77
CA LEU A 4 -5.87 -16.08 -8.47
C LEU A 4 -5.06 -16.78 -7.35
N VAL A 5 -4.15 -17.69 -7.69
CA VAL A 5 -3.39 -18.49 -6.71
C VAL A 5 -2.34 -17.67 -5.91
N PRO A 6 -1.64 -16.66 -6.46
CA PRO A 6 -0.63 -15.91 -5.71
C PRO A 6 -1.19 -15.08 -4.54
N GLN A 7 -2.43 -14.59 -4.63
CA GLN A 7 -2.96 -13.63 -3.66
C GLN A 7 -3.42 -14.29 -2.36
N ILE A 8 -3.99 -15.50 -2.40
CA ILE A 8 -4.46 -16.19 -1.20
C ILE A 8 -3.28 -16.52 -0.26
N LEU A 9 -2.18 -17.05 -0.82
CA LEU A 9 -0.98 -17.36 -0.03
C LEU A 9 -0.37 -16.09 0.58
N ALA A 10 -0.35 -14.98 -0.17
CA ALA A 10 0.11 -13.71 0.36
C ALA A 10 -0.74 -13.25 1.55
N VAL A 11 -2.07 -13.32 1.46
CA VAL A 11 -2.98 -12.97 2.58
C VAL A 11 -2.75 -13.86 3.80
N LEU A 12 -2.60 -15.17 3.60
CA LEU A 12 -2.29 -16.11 4.69
C LEU A 12 -0.97 -15.77 5.39
N ILE A 13 0.06 -15.41 4.63
CA ILE A 13 1.35 -15.00 5.19
C ILE A 13 1.21 -13.74 6.06
N HIS A 14 0.36 -12.78 5.67
CA HIS A 14 0.10 -11.59 6.51
C HIS A 14 -0.57 -11.97 7.84
N ALA A 15 -1.56 -12.89 7.80
CA ALA A 15 -2.23 -13.38 9.01
C ALA A 15 -1.28 -14.11 9.96
N VAL A 16 -0.53 -15.08 9.43
CA VAL A 16 0.47 -15.81 10.22
C VAL A 16 1.52 -14.86 10.79
N SER A 17 2.02 -13.93 9.98
CA SER A 17 3.00 -12.93 10.43
C SER A 17 2.46 -12.07 11.57
N ARG A 18 1.19 -11.64 11.50
CA ARG A 18 0.56 -10.85 12.57
C ARG A 18 0.51 -11.62 13.88
N ILE A 19 0.19 -12.92 13.83
CA ILE A 19 0.09 -13.76 15.02
C ILE A 19 1.48 -14.03 15.60
N VAL A 20 2.40 -14.52 14.78
CA VAL A 20 3.71 -15.03 15.22
C VAL A 20 4.66 -13.91 15.64
N LEU A 21 4.62 -12.76 14.96
CA LEU A 21 5.57 -11.68 15.20
C LEU A 21 5.09 -10.66 16.24
N ASN A 22 3.87 -10.83 16.78
CA ASN A 22 3.38 -9.99 17.87
C ASN A 22 4.08 -10.39 19.19
N PRO A 23 4.54 -9.43 20.02
CA PRO A 23 4.48 -7.97 19.87
C PRO A 23 5.73 -7.34 19.22
N PHE A 24 6.71 -8.14 18.81
CA PHE A 24 8.06 -7.70 18.42
C PHE A 24 8.08 -6.89 17.12
N ILE A 25 7.36 -7.32 16.08
CA ILE A 25 7.24 -6.59 14.81
C ILE A 25 5.84 -6.00 14.71
N LYS A 26 5.75 -4.71 15.00
CA LYS A 26 4.46 -4.00 15.08
C LYS A 26 3.83 -3.77 13.70
N ASN A 27 4.67 -3.53 12.68
CA ASN A 27 4.21 -3.11 11.36
C ASN A 27 4.46 -4.18 10.30
N ILE A 28 3.41 -4.54 9.56
CA ILE A 28 3.44 -5.50 8.45
C ILE A 28 2.90 -4.77 7.23
N GLN A 29 3.74 -4.70 6.20
CA GLN A 29 3.48 -3.95 4.98
C GLN A 29 2.85 -4.83 3.90
N THR A 30 1.80 -4.33 3.25
CA THR A 30 1.25 -4.89 2.01
C THR A 30 1.59 -4.00 0.81
N SER A 31 1.92 -4.62 -0.32
CA SER A 31 2.29 -3.94 -1.57
C SER A 31 1.09 -3.84 -2.50
N TRP A 32 0.61 -2.62 -2.77
CA TRP A 32 -0.51 -2.39 -3.68
C TRP A 32 -0.20 -2.76 -5.13
N VAL A 33 1.06 -2.62 -5.57
CA VAL A 33 1.50 -2.98 -6.94
C VAL A 33 1.30 -4.48 -7.19
N LYS A 34 1.59 -5.32 -6.18
CA LYS A 34 1.44 -6.78 -6.27
C LYS A 34 0.02 -7.26 -6.00
N MET A 35 -0.63 -6.63 -5.03
CA MET A 35 -1.90 -7.12 -4.49
C MET A 35 -3.12 -6.54 -5.20
N GLY A 36 -2.98 -5.38 -5.85
CA GLY A 36 -4.12 -4.59 -6.33
C GLY A 36 -5.05 -4.14 -5.17
N PRO A 37 -6.13 -3.40 -5.48
CA PRO A 37 -7.03 -2.87 -4.45
C PRO A 37 -7.70 -3.95 -3.59
N SER A 38 -8.21 -5.02 -4.21
CA SER A 38 -8.88 -6.12 -3.49
C SER A 38 -7.93 -6.89 -2.59
N GLY A 39 -6.72 -7.21 -3.07
CA GLY A 39 -5.70 -7.90 -2.30
C GLY A 39 -5.13 -7.05 -1.16
N VAL A 40 -5.01 -5.73 -1.35
CA VAL A 40 -4.67 -4.80 -0.26
C VAL A 40 -5.73 -4.85 0.83
N LYS A 41 -7.01 -4.72 0.46
CA LYS A 41 -8.12 -4.82 1.43
C LYS A 41 -8.04 -6.13 2.21
N ALA A 42 -7.89 -7.26 1.51
CA ALA A 42 -7.76 -8.57 2.14
C ALA A 42 -6.53 -8.67 3.05
N SER A 43 -5.39 -8.09 2.65
CA SER A 43 -4.17 -8.06 3.48
C SER A 43 -4.36 -7.22 4.75
N LEU A 44 -5.02 -6.06 4.63
CA LEU A 44 -5.36 -5.20 5.77
C LEU A 44 -6.31 -5.94 6.73
N ASP A 45 -7.31 -6.65 6.22
CA ASP A 45 -8.23 -7.46 7.02
C ASP A 45 -7.49 -8.63 7.72
N ALA A 46 -6.46 -9.17 7.07
CA ALA A 46 -5.61 -10.25 7.60
C ALA A 46 -4.49 -9.77 8.55
N GLY A 47 -4.40 -8.49 8.90
CA GLY A 47 -3.48 -8.00 9.93
C GLY A 47 -2.27 -7.20 9.42
N ALA A 48 -2.18 -6.95 8.11
CA ALA A 48 -1.35 -5.86 7.61
C ALA A 48 -1.87 -4.52 8.18
N ASN A 49 -0.96 -3.60 8.48
CA ASN A 49 -1.31 -2.28 9.00
C ASN A 49 -0.53 -1.16 8.31
N ASP A 50 0.24 -1.49 7.29
CA ASP A 50 1.07 -0.58 6.53
C ASP A 50 0.83 -0.80 5.04
N LEU A 51 0.34 0.22 4.35
CA LEU A 51 0.19 0.20 2.90
C LEU A 51 1.43 0.84 2.30
N GLY A 52 2.11 0.13 1.41
CA GLY A 52 3.31 0.65 0.76
C GLY A 52 3.08 2.01 0.11
N GLY A 53 4.09 2.88 0.20
CA GLY A 53 3.99 4.28 -0.19
C GLY A 53 3.71 4.52 -1.67
N THR A 54 3.48 5.79 -1.99
CA THR A 54 3.12 6.26 -3.33
C THR A 54 4.29 6.16 -4.28
N LEU A 55 4.06 5.63 -5.47
CA LEU A 55 4.97 5.78 -6.60
C LEU A 55 4.48 6.98 -7.41
N MET A 56 5.33 7.99 -7.59
CA MET A 56 5.10 9.09 -8.52
C MET A 56 6.28 9.13 -9.50
N ASN A 57 5.99 8.90 -10.77
CA ASN A 57 6.91 9.10 -11.88
C ASN A 57 8.25 8.34 -11.79
N GLU A 58 8.21 7.01 -11.82
CA GLU A 58 9.43 6.22 -12.09
C GLU A 58 9.76 6.26 -13.59
N SER A 59 10.60 7.21 -13.97
CA SER A 59 11.23 7.28 -15.30
C SER A 59 11.94 5.97 -15.70
N ILE A 60 12.37 5.16 -14.72
CA ILE A 60 13.01 3.85 -14.92
C ILE A 60 11.99 2.77 -15.36
N THR A 61 10.80 2.75 -14.77
CA THR A 61 9.77 1.72 -15.06
C THR A 61 9.07 1.99 -16.39
N ARG A 62 8.93 3.27 -16.79
CA ARG A 62 8.43 3.65 -18.13
C ARG A 62 9.39 3.18 -19.25
N ALA A 63 10.70 3.22 -19.02
CA ALA A 63 11.69 2.73 -19.97
C ALA A 63 11.70 1.19 -20.11
N ALA A 64 11.19 0.47 -19.10
CA ALA A 64 11.14 -1.00 -19.07
C ALA A 64 9.82 -1.61 -19.59
N GLY A 65 8.85 -0.80 -20.06
CA GLY A 65 7.68 -1.27 -20.82
C GLY A 65 6.54 -1.93 -20.03
N THR A 66 6.54 -1.88 -18.69
CA THR A 66 5.51 -2.50 -17.85
C THR A 66 4.31 -1.56 -17.65
N ARG A 67 3.09 -1.96 -18.08
CA ARG A 67 1.86 -1.11 -18.07
C ARG A 67 0.96 -1.21 -16.83
N HIS A 68 1.34 -1.97 -15.79
CA HIS A 68 0.46 -2.23 -14.65
C HIS A 68 1.08 -1.75 -13.34
N GLY A 69 0.34 -0.93 -12.58
CA GLY A 69 0.73 -0.47 -11.24
C GLY A 69 1.82 0.59 -11.20
N GLN A 70 1.79 1.55 -12.13
CA GLN A 70 2.87 2.53 -12.29
C GLN A 70 2.78 3.67 -11.27
N GLU A 71 1.58 4.07 -10.85
CA GLU A 71 1.38 5.19 -9.94
C GLU A 71 0.17 4.97 -9.04
N MET A 72 0.28 5.42 -7.80
CA MET A 72 -0.85 5.49 -6.86
C MET A 72 -0.72 6.76 -6.05
N LEU A 73 -1.69 7.66 -6.21
CA LEU A 73 -1.74 8.92 -5.48
C LEU A 73 -2.03 8.68 -3.98
N PRO A 74 -1.58 9.58 -3.09
CA PRO A 74 -1.92 9.50 -1.67
C PRO A 74 -3.43 9.51 -1.43
N GLU A 75 -4.19 10.29 -2.21
CA GLU A 75 -5.65 10.35 -2.12
C GLU A 75 -6.29 8.99 -2.36
N THR A 76 -5.81 8.26 -3.37
CA THR A 76 -6.29 6.91 -3.69
C THR A 76 -5.93 5.92 -2.59
N MET A 77 -4.74 6.04 -1.99
CA MET A 77 -4.35 5.24 -0.83
C MET A 77 -5.23 5.50 0.38
N GLU A 78 -5.46 6.77 0.72
CA GLU A 78 -6.32 7.13 1.85
C GLU A 78 -7.74 6.60 1.63
N GLN A 79 -8.28 6.74 0.41
CA GLN A 79 -9.59 6.18 0.05
C GLN A 79 -9.65 4.66 0.23
N LEU A 80 -8.64 3.92 -0.25
CA LEU A 80 -8.58 2.46 -0.11
C LEU A 80 -8.53 2.02 1.36
N ILE A 81 -7.78 2.75 2.19
CA ILE A 81 -7.70 2.50 3.64
C ILE A 81 -9.07 2.77 4.30
N VAL A 82 -9.72 3.88 3.95
CA VAL A 82 -11.04 4.25 4.48
C VAL A 82 -12.11 3.23 4.07
N GLN A 83 -12.13 2.79 2.81
CA GLN A 83 -13.03 1.74 2.31
C GLN A 83 -12.82 0.40 3.00
N SER A 84 -11.63 0.18 3.58
CA SER A 84 -11.31 -0.99 4.41
C SER A 84 -11.72 -0.80 5.89
N GLY A 85 -12.47 0.26 6.22
CA GLY A 85 -12.93 0.55 7.59
C GLY A 85 -11.83 1.03 8.54
N ARG A 86 -10.71 1.53 8.00
CA ARG A 86 -9.52 1.95 8.78
C ARG A 86 -9.27 3.46 8.67
N LYS A 87 -8.49 4.00 9.60
CA LYS A 87 -8.07 5.41 9.59
C LYS A 87 -6.69 5.55 8.92
N PRO A 88 -6.56 6.31 7.81
CA PRO A 88 -5.27 6.51 7.15
C PRO A 88 -4.33 7.36 7.99
N ARG A 89 -3.03 7.03 7.94
CA ARG A 89 -1.96 7.79 8.56
C ARG A 89 -0.70 7.73 7.69
N GLN A 90 -0.29 8.87 7.17
CA GLN A 90 1.01 9.00 6.52
C GLN A 90 2.11 9.03 7.58
N ARG A 91 3.17 8.26 7.34
CA ARG A 91 4.24 8.02 8.32
C ARG A 91 5.61 8.39 7.77
N ASP A 92 6.55 8.66 8.68
CA ASP A 92 7.98 8.68 8.34
C ASP A 92 8.58 7.26 8.30
N THR A 93 9.89 7.17 8.05
CA THR A 93 10.63 5.90 7.96
C THR A 93 10.66 5.11 9.28
N VAL A 94 10.47 5.79 10.43
CA VAL A 94 10.45 5.19 11.76
C VAL A 94 9.02 5.12 12.35
N TYR A 95 8.00 5.21 11.49
CA TYR A 95 6.58 5.05 11.82
C TYR A 95 5.95 6.13 12.75
N ARG A 96 6.58 7.30 12.86
CA ARG A 96 5.96 8.51 13.45
C ARG A 96 5.04 9.17 12.44
N ASN A 97 4.28 10.17 12.87
CA ASN A 97 3.51 11.00 11.94
C ASN A 97 4.46 11.69 10.96
N ALA A 98 4.09 11.69 9.67
CA ALA A 98 4.83 12.46 8.68
C ALA A 98 4.78 13.95 8.99
N ASP A 99 5.83 14.67 8.59
CA ASP A 99 5.88 16.13 8.66
C ASP A 99 4.67 16.73 7.90
N PRO A 100 3.91 17.67 8.50
CA PRO A 100 2.71 18.22 7.87
C PRO A 100 2.95 18.91 6.53
N LEU A 101 4.11 19.56 6.35
CA LEU A 101 4.47 20.19 5.09
C LEU A 101 4.77 19.13 4.02
N GLN A 102 5.43 18.03 4.38
CA GLN A 102 5.65 16.91 3.47
C GLN A 102 4.34 16.20 3.11
N LYS A 103 3.45 16.00 4.09
CA LYS A 103 2.10 15.52 3.82
C LYS A 103 1.39 16.44 2.84
N SER A 104 1.38 17.75 3.06
CA SER A 104 0.71 18.68 2.15
C SER A 104 1.27 18.62 0.72
N LYS A 105 2.58 18.46 0.56
CA LYS A 105 3.25 18.40 -0.76
C LYS A 105 2.91 17.14 -1.55
N SER A 106 2.57 16.03 -0.89
CA SER A 106 2.27 14.79 -1.61
C SER A 106 0.87 14.81 -2.25
N PHE A 107 -0.06 15.64 -1.76
CA PHE A 107 -1.44 15.71 -2.25
C PHE A 107 -1.61 16.75 -3.37
N GLY A 108 -2.69 16.62 -4.14
CA GLY A 108 -3.12 17.62 -5.13
C GLY A 108 -2.62 17.35 -6.56
N ASN A 109 -1.89 16.27 -6.80
CA ASN A 109 -1.29 15.99 -8.11
C ASN A 109 -2.20 15.16 -9.02
N LYS A 110 -3.42 15.64 -9.26
CA LYS A 110 -4.47 14.94 -10.02
C LYS A 110 -4.16 14.75 -11.52
N LEU A 111 -3.12 15.42 -12.03
CA LEU A 111 -2.71 15.36 -13.44
C LEU A 111 -1.84 14.15 -13.78
N LEU A 112 -1.39 13.38 -12.78
CA LEU A 112 -0.46 12.26 -12.99
C LEU A 112 -1.13 10.93 -13.39
N VAL A 113 -2.43 10.76 -13.13
CA VAL A 113 -3.10 9.45 -13.24
C VAL A 113 -3.92 9.27 -14.53
N ASN A 114 -3.67 10.10 -15.55
CA ASN A 114 -4.35 10.03 -16.85
C ASN A 114 -3.53 9.26 -17.89
#